data_AF-A0A9Q0WUH5-F1
#
_entry.id   AF-A0A9Q0WUH5-F1
#
_cell.length_a   1.000
_cell.length_b   1.000
_cell.length_c   1.000
_cell.angle_alpha   90.00
_cell.angle_beta   90.00
_cell.angle_gamma   90.00
#
_symmetry.space_group_name_H-M   'P 1'
#
loop_
_entity.id
_entity.type
_entity.pdbx_description
1 polymer ?
#
loop_
_entity_poly.entity_id
_entity_poly.type
_entity_poly.pdbx_seq_one_letter_code
_entity_poly.pdbx_strand_id
1 'polypeptide(L)'
;MVSASDEDVIADLLEQHGQFVSSMQSRSAKLQVIYRYWERNDVKGAIGAMEKMADHAVVADVISIVADKIEIVTLDICTCLLPLLTNLLESDMDRHSSISVDMLLKLVRTFGSMIYSTLSASTSVGVDIEAEQRLERCNICFVELEKVKRCLLTLTRKGGSVAKHAQELNLALQEVS
;
A
#
# COMPACT_ATOMS: atom_id res chain seq x y z
N MET A 1 8.25 -16.75 -43.02
CA MET A 1 7.94 -16.90 -41.58
C MET A 1 8.02 -18.39 -41.30
N VAL A 2 8.97 -18.83 -40.49
CA VAL A 2 9.04 -20.24 -40.06
C VAL A 2 7.91 -20.42 -39.04
N SER A 3 6.98 -21.32 -39.33
CA SER A 3 5.95 -21.73 -38.36
C SER A 3 6.66 -22.43 -37.22
N ALA A 4 6.38 -22.05 -35.97
CA ALA A 4 6.80 -22.84 -34.82
C ALA A 4 6.29 -24.28 -34.98
N SER A 5 7.12 -25.26 -34.67
CA SER A 5 6.68 -26.65 -34.64
C SER A 5 5.79 -26.89 -33.42
N ASP A 6 4.93 -27.90 -33.47
CA ASP A 6 4.09 -28.26 -32.31
C ASP A 6 4.95 -28.57 -31.08
N GLU A 7 6.15 -29.12 -31.26
CA GLU A 7 7.11 -29.38 -30.18
C GLU A 7 7.61 -28.08 -29.53
N ASP A 8 7.94 -27.05 -30.33
CA ASP A 8 8.37 -25.74 -29.83
C ASP A 8 7.24 -25.07 -29.02
N VAL A 9 6.01 -25.13 -29.54
CA VAL A 9 4.83 -24.56 -28.85
C VAL A 9 4.57 -25.27 -27.52
N ILE A 10 4.71 -26.60 -27.46
CA ILE A 10 4.54 -27.37 -26.23
C ILE A 10 5.65 -27.02 -25.22
N ALA A 11 6.90 -26.88 -25.68
CA ALA A 11 8.02 -26.52 -24.82
C ALA A 11 7.82 -25.14 -24.17
N ASP A 12 7.46 -24.14 -24.97
CA ASP A 12 7.16 -22.78 -24.48
C ASP A 12 6.02 -22.78 -23.45
N LEU A 13 4.96 -23.55 -23.71
CA LEU A 13 3.82 -23.67 -22.79
C LEU A 13 4.22 -24.29 -21.45
N LEU A 14 5.03 -25.35 -21.48
CA LEU A 14 5.49 -26.03 -20.26
C LEU A 14 6.43 -25.13 -19.43
N GLU A 15 7.26 -24.33 -20.09
CA GLU A 15 8.11 -23.35 -19.39
C GLU A 15 7.26 -22.29 -18.68
N GLN A 16 6.31 -21.68 -19.40
CA GLN A 16 5.39 -20.68 -18.83
C GLN A 16 4.55 -21.27 -17.68
N HIS A 17 4.11 -22.52 -17.82
CA HIS A 17 3.42 -23.25 -16.75
C HIS A 17 4.29 -23.37 -15.50
N GLY A 18 5.56 -23.76 -15.64
CA GLY A 18 6.50 -23.86 -14.52
C GLY A 18 6.71 -22.52 -13.79
N GLN A 19 6.86 -21.43 -14.55
CA GLN A 19 6.98 -20.08 -13.98
C GLN A 19 5.69 -19.66 -13.25
N PHE A 20 4.52 -19.96 -13.82
CA PHE A 20 3.24 -19.68 -13.19
C PHE A 20 3.06 -20.45 -11.88
N VAL A 21 3.28 -21.78 -11.89
CA VAL A 21 3.11 -22.63 -10.72
C VAL A 21 4.05 -22.21 -9.59
N SER A 22 5.33 -21.99 -9.89
CA SER A 22 6.31 -21.56 -8.88
C SER A 22 5.96 -20.19 -8.27
N SER A 23 5.52 -19.24 -9.09
CA SER A 23 5.05 -17.92 -8.62
C SER A 23 3.84 -18.04 -7.70
N MET A 24 2.83 -18.84 -8.08
CA MET A 24 1.61 -19.04 -7.28
C MET A 24 1.90 -19.78 -5.97
N GLN A 25 2.78 -20.78 -5.98
CA GLN A 25 3.21 -21.48 -4.76
C GLN A 25 3.96 -20.55 -3.79
N SER A 26 4.89 -19.74 -4.31
CA SER A 26 5.60 -18.74 -3.52
C SER A 26 4.64 -17.74 -2.89
N ARG A 27 3.70 -17.18 -3.68
CA ARG A 27 2.68 -16.24 -3.19
C ARG A 27 1.79 -16.88 -2.12
N SER A 28 1.33 -18.11 -2.35
CA SER A 28 0.53 -18.86 -1.37
C SER A 28 1.27 -19.05 -0.05
N ALA A 29 2.54 -19.48 -0.09
CA ALA A 29 3.35 -19.66 1.12
C ALA A 29 3.56 -18.34 1.89
N LYS A 30 3.81 -17.24 1.18
CA LYS A 30 3.92 -15.90 1.78
C LYS A 30 2.62 -15.44 2.43
N LEU A 31 1.48 -15.62 1.76
CA LEU A 31 0.16 -15.32 2.31
C LEU A 31 -0.17 -16.16 3.56
N GLN A 32 0.25 -17.43 3.59
CA GLN A 32 0.12 -18.28 4.80
C GLN A 32 0.90 -17.73 5.99
N VAL A 33 2.09 -17.15 5.77
CA VAL A 33 2.83 -16.47 6.85
C VAL A 33 2.06 -15.26 7.37
N ILE A 34 1.52 -14.43 6.47
CA ILE A 34 0.72 -13.24 6.86
C ILE A 34 -0.54 -13.65 7.61
N TYR A 35 -1.21 -14.70 7.15
CA TYR A 35 -2.41 -15.24 7.80
C TYR A 35 -2.14 -15.63 9.27
N ARG A 36 -0.99 -16.25 9.56
CA ARG A 36 -0.61 -16.62 10.95
C ARG A 36 -0.45 -15.41 11.88
N TYR A 37 0.01 -14.28 11.35
CA TYR A 37 0.03 -13.03 12.12
C TYR A 37 -1.38 -12.52 12.38
N TRP A 38 -2.25 -12.61 11.37
CA TRP A 38 -3.65 -12.21 11.47
C TRP A 38 -4.44 -13.05 12.50
N GLU A 39 -4.22 -14.36 12.54
CA GLU A 39 -4.82 -15.26 13.54
C GLU A 39 -4.47 -14.87 14.99
N ARG A 40 -3.32 -14.22 15.18
CA ARG A 40 -2.83 -13.75 16.48
C ARG A 40 -3.21 -12.29 16.76
N ASN A 41 -4.01 -11.68 15.89
CA ASN A 41 -4.34 -10.26 15.93
C ASN A 41 -3.11 -9.34 15.88
N ASP A 42 -2.00 -9.82 15.30
CA ASP A 42 -0.74 -9.07 15.17
C ASP A 42 -0.67 -8.40 13.78
N VAL A 43 -1.48 -7.35 13.61
CA VAL A 43 -1.57 -6.61 12.35
C VAL A 43 -0.23 -5.94 11.99
N LYS A 44 0.50 -5.42 12.98
CA LYS A 44 1.80 -4.78 12.74
C LYS A 44 2.86 -5.81 12.32
N GLY A 45 2.85 -6.99 12.93
CA GLY A 45 3.68 -8.12 12.53
C GLY A 45 3.39 -8.57 11.10
N ALA A 46 2.10 -8.64 10.71
CA ALA A 46 1.70 -8.91 9.33
C ALA A 46 2.25 -7.86 8.35
N ILE A 47 2.13 -6.57 8.67
CA ILE A 47 2.65 -5.47 7.84
C ILE A 47 4.17 -5.54 7.73
N GLY A 48 4.88 -5.71 8.84
CA GLY A 48 6.33 -5.85 8.84
C GLY A 48 6.83 -7.11 8.12
N ALA A 49 6.05 -8.19 8.12
CA ALA A 49 6.34 -9.38 7.33
C ALA A 49 6.19 -9.10 5.83
N MET A 50 5.11 -8.41 5.42
CA MET A 50 4.91 -8.01 4.03
C MET A 50 6.04 -7.10 3.51
N GLU A 51 6.47 -6.13 4.32
CA GLU A 51 7.59 -5.24 3.99
C GLU A 51 8.87 -6.05 3.73
N LYS A 52 9.20 -7.00 4.62
CA LYS A 52 10.38 -7.87 4.49
C LYS A 52 10.31 -8.81 3.28
N MET A 53 9.12 -9.23 2.87
CA MET A 53 8.94 -10.10 1.71
C MET A 53 9.21 -9.38 0.39
N ALA A 54 9.11 -8.04 0.37
CA ALA A 54 9.28 -7.18 -0.80
C ALA A 54 8.54 -7.70 -2.05
N ASP A 55 7.31 -8.18 -1.86
CA ASP A 55 6.49 -8.79 -2.91
C ASP A 55 5.20 -7.98 -3.11
N HIS A 56 5.17 -7.16 -4.16
CA HIS A 56 4.03 -6.28 -4.46
C HIS A 56 2.73 -7.03 -4.64
N ALA A 57 2.74 -8.26 -5.16
CA ALA A 57 1.52 -9.01 -5.39
C ALA A 57 0.92 -9.48 -4.06
N VAL A 58 1.76 -9.95 -3.14
CA VAL A 58 1.34 -10.28 -1.77
C VAL A 58 0.77 -9.07 -1.05
N VAL A 59 1.45 -7.92 -1.15
CA VAL A 59 0.95 -6.66 -0.57
C VAL A 59 -0.40 -6.28 -1.18
N ALA A 60 -0.52 -6.30 -2.51
CA ALA A 60 -1.76 -5.94 -3.19
C ALA A 60 -2.94 -6.84 -2.79
N ASP A 61 -2.73 -8.16 -2.69
CA ASP A 61 -3.75 -9.11 -2.26
C ASP A 61 -4.26 -8.76 -0.84
N VAL A 62 -3.36 -8.51 0.11
CA VAL A 62 -3.74 -8.18 1.50
C VAL A 62 -4.37 -6.79 1.61
N ILE A 63 -3.77 -5.78 0.98
CA ILE A 63 -4.28 -4.41 1.03
C ILE A 63 -5.67 -4.32 0.43
N SER A 64 -5.98 -5.08 -0.62
CA SER A 64 -7.35 -5.11 -1.18
C SER A 64 -8.40 -5.49 -0.14
N ILE A 65 -8.07 -6.43 0.76
CA ILE A 65 -8.95 -6.88 1.84
C ILE A 65 -9.03 -5.85 2.96
N VAL A 66 -7.88 -5.25 3.34
CA VAL A 66 -7.83 -4.22 4.40
C VAL A 66 -8.59 -2.97 3.95
N ALA A 67 -8.52 -2.61 2.67
CA ALA A 67 -9.23 -1.48 2.11
C ALA A 67 -10.76 -1.61 2.20
N ASP A 68 -11.29 -2.84 2.21
CA ASP A 68 -12.71 -3.11 2.42
C ASP A 68 -13.13 -3.05 3.90
N LYS A 69 -12.16 -2.98 4.82
CA LYS A 69 -12.36 -2.92 6.28
C LYS A 69 -11.58 -1.77 6.90
N ILE A 70 -11.67 -0.57 6.31
CA ILE A 70 -10.89 0.59 6.76
C ILE A 70 -11.09 0.92 8.24
N GLU A 71 -12.25 0.57 8.82
CA GLU A 71 -12.60 0.79 10.22
C GLU A 71 -11.69 0.05 11.22
N ILE A 72 -10.96 -1.00 10.80
CA ILE A 72 -9.99 -1.68 11.67
C ILE A 72 -8.63 -0.98 11.70
N VAL A 73 -8.40 0.00 10.83
CA VAL A 73 -7.14 0.75 10.77
C VAL A 73 -7.17 1.84 11.83
N THR A 74 -6.15 1.86 12.69
CA THR A 74 -5.90 2.93 13.65
C THR A 74 -4.78 3.85 13.14
N LEU A 75 -4.55 4.99 13.80
CA LEU A 75 -3.40 5.85 13.47
C LEU A 75 -2.06 5.10 13.58
N ASP A 76 -1.93 4.18 14.55
CA ASP A 76 -0.72 3.36 14.73
C ASP A 76 -0.54 2.30 13.63
N ILE A 77 -1.62 1.84 13.01
CA ILE A 77 -1.56 0.95 11.83
C ILE A 77 -1.28 1.79 10.57
N CYS A 78 -1.87 2.99 10.48
CA CYS A 78 -1.67 3.94 9.38
C CYS A 78 -0.19 4.29 9.20
N THR A 79 0.56 4.53 10.29
CA THR A 79 2.01 4.79 10.23
C THR A 79 2.79 3.64 9.58
N CYS A 80 2.36 2.40 9.78
CA CYS A 80 3.00 1.23 9.17
C CYS A 80 2.51 0.95 7.74
N LEU A 81 1.26 1.27 7.42
CA LEU A 81 0.69 1.06 6.08
C LEU A 81 1.24 2.05 5.06
N LEU A 82 1.43 3.33 5.42
CA LEU A 82 1.82 4.36 4.47
C LEU A 82 3.14 4.06 3.73
N PRO A 83 4.24 3.64 4.40
CA PRO A 83 5.46 3.24 3.70
C PRO A 83 5.25 2.05 2.73
N LEU A 84 4.46 1.06 3.15
CA LEU A 84 4.14 -0.12 2.35
C LEU A 84 3.35 0.26 1.09
N LEU A 85 2.39 1.18 1.22
CA LEU A 85 1.60 1.69 0.11
C LEU A 85 2.43 2.55 -0.84
N THR A 86 3.31 3.40 -0.32
CA THR A 86 4.26 4.17 -1.12
C THR A 86 5.13 3.24 -1.97
N ASN A 87 5.65 2.16 -1.40
CA ASN A 87 6.41 1.16 -2.16
C ASN A 87 5.55 0.43 -3.20
N LEU A 88 4.28 0.15 -2.89
CA LEU A 88 3.37 -0.50 -3.85
C LEU A 88 3.09 0.38 -5.09
N LEU A 89 3.19 1.71 -4.98
CA LEU A 89 3.10 2.62 -6.13
C LEU A 89 4.26 2.48 -7.12
N GLU A 90 5.37 1.89 -6.70
CA GLU A 90 6.54 1.63 -7.56
C GLU A 90 6.37 0.35 -8.39
N SER A 91 5.28 -0.39 -8.21
CA SER A 91 5.03 -1.63 -8.95
C SER A 91 4.81 -1.40 -10.45
N ASP A 92 5.33 -2.33 -11.27
CA ASP A 92 5.13 -2.33 -12.73
C ASP A 92 3.69 -2.67 -13.14
N MET A 93 2.86 -3.17 -12.22
CA MET A 93 1.47 -3.52 -12.51
C MET A 93 0.51 -2.38 -12.14
N ASP A 94 -0.23 -1.88 -13.13
CA ASP A 94 -1.23 -0.81 -12.93
C ASP A 94 -2.31 -1.18 -11.90
N ARG A 95 -2.65 -2.48 -11.78
CA ARG A 95 -3.58 -2.97 -10.76
C ARG A 95 -3.05 -2.75 -9.35
N HIS A 96 -1.75 -2.98 -9.11
CA HIS A 96 -1.13 -2.74 -7.81
C HIS A 96 -1.16 -1.25 -7.46
N SER A 97 -0.81 -0.40 -8.44
CA SER A 97 -0.89 1.06 -8.28
C SER A 97 -2.32 1.51 -7.94
N SER A 98 -3.33 0.96 -8.64
CA SER A 98 -4.74 1.28 -8.37
C SER A 98 -5.17 0.93 -6.94
N ILE A 99 -4.80 -0.27 -6.46
CA ILE A 99 -5.08 -0.73 -5.09
C ILE A 99 -4.40 0.17 -4.06
N SER A 100 -3.13 0.53 -4.31
CA SER A 100 -2.39 1.43 -3.42
C SER A 100 -3.06 2.79 -3.32
N VAL A 101 -3.40 3.40 -4.46
CA VAL A 101 -4.02 4.73 -4.50
C VAL A 101 -5.41 4.72 -3.85
N ASP A 102 -6.23 3.69 -4.06
CA ASP A 102 -7.54 3.57 -3.37
C ASP A 102 -7.37 3.51 -1.85
N MET A 103 -6.45 2.69 -1.36
CA MET A 103 -6.17 2.59 0.07
C MET A 103 -5.63 3.91 0.63
N LEU A 104 -4.71 4.56 -0.08
CA LEU A 104 -4.17 5.88 0.31
C LEU A 104 -5.29 6.93 0.39
N LEU A 105 -6.23 6.94 -0.55
CA LEU A 105 -7.38 7.84 -0.55
C LEU A 105 -8.26 7.61 0.68
N LYS A 106 -8.51 6.35 1.04
CA LYS A 106 -9.23 6.00 2.28
C LYS A 106 -8.48 6.51 3.52
N LEU A 107 -7.17 6.27 3.61
CA LEU A 107 -6.35 6.74 4.73
C LEU A 107 -6.35 8.27 4.85
N VAL A 108 -6.21 9.01 3.74
CA VAL A 108 -6.25 10.48 3.75
C VAL A 108 -7.62 10.99 4.18
N ARG A 109 -8.71 10.39 3.71
CA ARG A 109 -10.07 10.77 4.15
C ARG A 109 -10.32 10.48 5.62
N THR A 110 -9.76 9.40 6.17
CA THR A 110 -9.95 9.01 7.57
C THR A 110 -9.04 9.79 8.53
N PHE A 111 -7.76 9.96 8.19
CA PHE A 111 -6.74 10.48 9.11
C PHE A 111 -6.15 11.83 8.71
N GLY A 112 -6.35 12.31 7.47
CA GLY A 112 -5.70 13.50 6.92
C GLY A 112 -5.91 14.73 7.79
N SER A 113 -7.17 15.08 8.10
CA SER A 113 -7.47 16.24 8.95
C SER A 113 -6.80 16.15 10.32
N MET A 114 -6.79 14.96 10.94
CA MET A 114 -6.10 14.75 12.23
C MET A 114 -4.59 14.95 12.11
N ILE A 115 -3.96 14.43 11.06
CA ILE A 115 -2.52 14.54 10.82
C ILE A 115 -2.10 16.01 10.67
N TYR A 116 -2.74 16.73 9.74
CA TYR A 116 -2.35 18.11 9.43
C TYR A 116 -2.72 19.09 10.55
N SER A 117 -3.87 18.92 11.22
CA SER A 117 -4.25 19.76 12.35
C SER A 117 -3.35 19.54 13.58
N THR A 118 -2.93 18.30 13.85
CA THR A 118 -2.01 18.00 14.96
C THR A 118 -0.64 18.65 14.73
N LEU A 119 -0.15 18.67 13.49
CA LEU A 119 1.12 19.31 13.14
C LEU A 119 1.05 20.85 13.12
N SER A 120 -0.12 21.41 12.81
CA SER A 120 -0.35 22.85 12.80
C SER A 120 -0.65 23.44 14.18
N ALA A 121 -1.06 22.59 15.13
CA ALA A 121 -1.34 23.02 16.50
C ALA A 121 -0.08 23.51 17.21
N SER A 122 -0.20 24.58 17.99
CA SER A 122 0.89 25.04 18.85
C SER A 122 1.27 23.95 19.86
N THR A 123 2.56 23.79 20.12
CA THR A 123 3.07 22.82 21.11
C THR A 123 2.39 23.02 22.45
N SER A 124 1.79 21.95 22.98
CA SER A 124 1.13 21.95 24.29
C SER A 124 2.14 22.30 25.38
N VAL A 125 1.76 23.18 26.31
CA VAL A 125 2.55 23.49 27.50
C VAL A 125 2.17 22.48 28.59
N GLY A 126 3.04 21.50 28.84
CA GLY A 126 2.82 20.45 29.85
C GLY A 126 3.48 19.12 29.46
N VAL A 127 3.36 18.11 30.33
CA VAL A 127 3.80 16.73 30.06
C VAL A 127 2.57 15.91 29.68
N ASP A 128 2.18 15.93 28.42
CA ASP A 128 1.12 15.08 27.87
C ASP A 128 1.75 14.06 26.91
N ILE A 129 2.11 12.91 27.46
CA ILE A 129 2.79 11.83 26.74
C ILE A 129 1.90 11.31 25.61
N GLU A 130 0.57 11.29 25.76
CA GLU A 130 -0.34 10.80 24.72
C GLU A 130 -0.40 11.78 23.55
N ALA A 131 -0.45 13.09 23.82
CA ALA A 131 -0.38 14.11 22.79
C ALA A 131 0.97 14.08 22.05
N GLU A 132 2.08 13.87 22.76
CA GLU A 132 3.41 13.71 22.16
C GLU A 132 3.50 12.47 21.27
N GLN A 133 3.00 11.31 21.72
CA GLN A 133 2.97 10.09 20.91
C GLN A 133 2.07 10.24 19.67
N ARG A 134 0.94 10.94 19.79
CA ARG A 134 0.08 11.24 18.64
C ARG A 134 0.80 12.14 17.65
N LEU A 135 1.47 13.20 18.12
CA LEU A 135 2.25 14.10 17.28
C LEU A 135 3.34 13.33 16.51
N GLU A 136 4.07 12.44 17.19
CA GLU A 136 5.10 11.61 16.55
C GLU A 136 4.50 10.72 15.43
N ARG A 137 3.39 10.03 15.71
CA ARG A 137 2.70 9.22 14.69
C ARG A 137 2.21 10.08 13.52
N CYS A 138 1.62 11.25 13.79
CA CYS A 138 1.19 12.17 12.75
C CYS A 138 2.36 12.67 11.90
N ASN A 139 3.51 12.95 12.51
CA ASN A 139 4.72 13.36 11.81
C ASN A 139 5.24 12.26 10.88
N ILE A 140 5.28 11.00 11.34
CA ILE A 140 5.63 9.83 10.50
C ILE A 140 4.68 9.74 9.30
N CYS A 141 3.37 9.79 9.55
CA CYS A 141 2.38 9.73 8.48
C CYS A 141 2.55 10.89 7.48
N PHE A 142 2.78 12.11 7.97
CA PHE A 142 2.97 13.27 7.12
C PHE A 142 4.17 13.13 6.19
N VAL A 143 5.31 12.67 6.71
CA VAL A 143 6.52 12.44 5.88
C VAL A 143 6.23 11.47 4.74
N GLU A 144 5.48 10.40 5.00
CA GLU A 144 5.07 9.45 3.97
C GLU A 144 4.05 10.03 2.99
N LEU A 145 3.06 10.80 3.45
CA LEU A 145 2.10 11.48 2.57
C LEU A 145 2.78 12.49 1.64
N GLU A 146 3.83 13.17 2.09
CA GLU A 146 4.63 14.06 1.24
C GLU A 146 5.43 13.27 0.19
N LYS A 147 5.85 12.02 0.47
CA LYS A 147 6.42 11.12 -0.56
C LYS A 147 5.36 10.75 -1.60
N VAL A 148 4.16 10.36 -1.15
CA VAL A 148 3.03 10.02 -2.02
C VAL A 148 2.70 11.19 -2.96
N LYS A 149 2.62 12.44 -2.46
CA LYS A 149 2.39 13.63 -3.29
C LYS A 149 3.36 13.74 -4.48
N ARG A 150 4.64 13.43 -4.27
CA ARG A 150 5.64 13.45 -5.35
C ARG A 150 5.38 12.35 -6.39
N CYS A 151 4.96 11.16 -5.96
CA CYS A 151 4.63 10.06 -6.85
C CYS A 151 3.36 10.31 -7.68
N LEU A 152 2.38 11.04 -7.14
CA LEU A 152 1.11 11.34 -7.83
C LEU A 152 1.29 12.09 -9.15
N LEU A 153 2.31 12.94 -9.24
CA LEU A 153 2.64 13.67 -10.48
C LEU A 153 2.96 12.71 -11.63
N THR A 154 3.65 11.61 -11.34
CA THR A 154 4.00 10.57 -12.32
C THR A 154 2.78 9.71 -12.66
N LEU A 155 1.98 9.35 -11.66
CA LEU A 155 0.80 8.49 -11.85
C LEU A 155 -0.31 9.18 -12.66
N THR A 156 -0.51 10.48 -12.47
CA THR A 156 -1.49 11.25 -13.24
C THR A 156 -1.17 11.28 -14.74
N ARG A 157 0.11 11.12 -15.12
CA ARG A 157 0.55 11.07 -16.52
C ARG A 157 0.32 9.72 -17.19
N LYS A 158 0.16 8.63 -16.43
CA LYS A 158 -0.04 7.27 -16.97
C LYS A 158 -1.41 7.07 -17.63
N GLY A 159 -2.36 8.00 -17.42
CA GLY A 159 -3.72 7.89 -17.97
C GLY A 159 -4.55 6.77 -17.32
N GLY A 160 -5.74 6.50 -17.89
CA GLY A 160 -6.61 5.40 -17.44
C GLY A 160 -7.20 5.59 -16.04
N SER A 161 -7.62 4.47 -15.44
CA SER A 161 -8.25 4.45 -14.10
C SER A 161 -7.27 4.90 -13.01
N VAL A 162 -5.99 4.53 -13.10
CA VAL A 162 -4.94 4.93 -12.15
C VAL A 162 -4.84 6.46 -12.07
N ALA A 163 -4.82 7.15 -13.22
CA ALA A 163 -4.75 8.61 -13.23
C ALA A 163 -5.97 9.28 -12.58
N LYS A 164 -7.17 8.72 -12.78
CA LYS A 164 -8.39 9.22 -12.13
C LYS A 164 -8.30 9.13 -10.60
N HIS A 165 -7.94 7.96 -10.08
CA HIS A 165 -7.80 7.77 -8.63
C HIS A 165 -6.66 8.62 -8.06
N ALA A 166 -5.57 8.79 -8.81
CA ALA A 166 -4.45 9.65 -8.42
C ALA A 166 -4.86 11.13 -8.31
N GLN A 167 -5.71 11.61 -9.22
CA GLN A 167 -6.27 12.96 -9.17
C GLN A 167 -7.19 13.14 -7.96
N GLU A 168 -8.07 12.17 -7.69
CA GLU A 168 -8.93 12.19 -6.50
C GLU A 168 -8.11 12.22 -5.20
N LEU A 169 -7.05 11.41 -5.11
CA LEU A 169 -6.12 11.43 -3.99
C LEU A 169 -5.40 12.78 -3.85
N ASN A 170 -4.98 13.38 -4.96
CA ASN A 170 -4.35 14.70 -4.94
C ASN A 170 -5.30 15.78 -4.42
N LEU A 171 -6.57 15.76 -4.81
CA LEU A 171 -7.59 16.69 -4.30
C LEU A 171 -7.84 16.47 -2.80
N ALA A 172 -8.02 15.22 -2.38
CA ALA A 172 -8.23 14.90 -0.96
C ALA A 172 -7.05 15.36 -0.09
N LEU A 173 -5.82 15.26 -0.59
CA LEU A 173 -4.62 15.76 0.08
C LEU A 173 -4.57 17.28 0.18
N GLN A 174 -5.12 18.01 -0.80
CA GLN A 174 -5.21 19.48 -0.77
C GLN A 174 -6.29 19.97 0.20
N GLU A 175 -7.39 19.22 0.35
CA GLU A 175 -8.49 19.57 1.26
C GLU A 175 -8.09 19.49 2.74
N VAL A 176 -7.17 18.58 3.08
CA VAL A 176 -6.75 18.35 4.46
C VAL A 176 -5.47 19.07 4.85
N SER A 177 -4.70 19.57 3.88
CA SER A 177 -3.40 20.20 4.09
C SER A 177 -3.44 21.67 4.48
#